data_AF-A0A1H0RXS2-F1
#
_entry.id   AF-A0A1H0RXS2-F1
#
_cell.length_a   1.000
_cell.length_b   1.000
_cell.length_c   1.000
_cell.angle_alpha   90.00
_cell.angle_beta   90.00
_cell.angle_gamma   90.00
#
_symmetry.space_group_name_H-M   'P 1'
#
loop_
_entity.id
_entity.type
_entity.pdbx_description
1 polymer ?
#
loop_
_entity_poly.entity_id
_entity_poly.type
_entity_poly.pdbx_seq_one_letter_code
_entity_poly.pdbx_strand_id
1 'polypeptide(L)' 'MAGTILGGRKAAATNKARYGDGLDGRENFYKVIGAKGGKISRGGGFAMNRELAVEAGRKGGRASRRRKLAGE' A
#
# COMPACT_ATOMS: atom_id res chain seq x y z
N MET A 1 16.08 4.62 10.24
CA MET A 1 16.75 4.52 8.93
C MET A 1 15.69 4.45 7.84
N ALA A 2 15.91 5.09 6.69
CA ALA A 2 15.05 4.91 5.52
C ALA A 2 15.07 3.44 5.07
N GLY A 3 13.99 2.97 4.45
CA GLY A 3 13.88 1.60 3.95
C GLY A 3 13.65 0.50 4.99
N THR A 4 13.64 0.80 6.29
CA THR A 4 13.31 -0.19 7.34
C THR A 4 11.86 -0.09 7.79
N ILE A 5 11.32 -1.17 8.37
CA ILE A 5 9.96 -1.22 8.93
C ILE A 5 9.77 -0.11 9.98
N LEU A 6 10.75 0.07 10.87
CA LEU A 6 10.69 1.11 11.90
C LEU A 6 10.69 2.52 11.27
N GLY A 7 11.50 2.74 10.23
CA GLY A 7 11.50 4.00 9.49
C GLY A 7 10.15 4.30 8.85
N GLY A 8 9.55 3.30 8.21
CA GLY A 8 8.22 3.41 7.60
C GLY A 8 7.12 3.73 8.61
N ARG A 9 7.15 3.11 9.80
CA ARG A 9 6.22 3.40 10.89
C ARG A 9 6.35 4.84 11.39
N LYS A 10 7.59 5.33 11.58
CA LYS A 10 7.83 6.72 11.97
C LYS A 10 7.33 7.71 10.92
N ALA A 11 7.61 7.45 9.64
CA ALA A 11 7.12 8.28 8.53
C ALA A 11 5.58 8.31 8.48
N ALA A 12 4.93 7.16 8.65
CA ALA A 12 3.47 7.07 8.68
C ALA A 12 2.84 7.86 9.83
N ALA A 13 3.45 7.81 11.02
CA ALA A 13 3.01 8.59 12.17
C ALA A 13 3.12 10.10 11.89
N THR A 14 4.25 10.57 11.35
CA THR A 14 4.44 11.97 10.97
C THR A 14 3.43 12.42 9.93
N ASN A 15 3.16 11.61 8.90
CA ASN A 15 2.20 11.95 7.84
C ASN A 15 0.78 12.07 8.39
N LYS A 16 0.35 11.14 9.23
CA LYS A 16 -0.96 11.16 9.89
C LYS A 16 -1.12 12.39 10.79
N ALA A 17 -0.09 12.70 11.59
CA ALA A 17 -0.12 13.85 12.48
C ALA A 17 -0.19 15.18 11.72
N ARG A 18 0.54 15.31 10.60
CA ARG A 18 0.59 16.54 9.80
C ARG A 18 -0.60 16.74 8.88
N TYR A 19 -1.09 15.66 8.26
CA TYR A 19 -2.03 15.75 7.13
C TYR A 19 -3.39 15.09 7.41
N GLY A 20 -3.57 14.51 8.61
CA GLY A 20 -4.81 13.87 9.01
C GLY A 20 -4.81 12.36 8.80
N ASP A 21 -5.43 11.66 9.73
CA ASP A 21 -5.57 10.20 9.77
C ASP A 21 -7.00 9.72 9.49
N GLY A 22 -7.94 10.63 9.26
CA GLY A 22 -9.35 10.30 9.09
C GLY A 22 -10.18 10.39 10.37
N LEU A 23 -9.59 10.79 11.49
CA LEU A 23 -10.29 10.99 12.77
C LEU A 23 -10.65 12.47 12.97
N ASP A 24 -11.63 12.71 13.85
CA ASP A 24 -12.07 14.05 14.25
C ASP A 24 -12.50 14.94 13.07
N GLY A 25 -13.11 14.33 12.04
CA GLY A 25 -13.53 15.02 10.82
C GLY A 25 -12.38 15.45 9.90
N ARG A 26 -11.11 15.16 10.25
CA ARG A 26 -9.97 15.42 9.37
C ARG A 26 -9.89 14.39 8.26
N GLU A 27 -9.44 14.82 7.09
CA GLU A 27 -9.29 13.93 5.95
C GLU A 27 -8.17 12.91 6.18
N ASN A 28 -8.33 11.69 5.66
CA ASN A 28 -7.29 10.67 5.78
C ASN A 28 -6.25 10.86 4.66
N PHE A 29 -5.04 11.28 5.04
CA PHE A 29 -3.92 11.51 4.12
C PHE A 29 -3.72 10.40 3.09
N TYR A 30 -3.73 9.14 3.52
CA TYR A 30 -3.49 7.99 2.64
C TYR A 30 -4.62 7.77 1.63
N LYS A 31 -5.88 8.04 2.02
CA LYS A 31 -7.01 7.99 1.09
C LYS A 31 -6.88 9.05 0.01
N VAL A 32 -6.51 10.27 0.39
CA VAL A 32 -6.36 11.42 -0.53
C VAL A 32 -5.28 11.17 -1.57
N ILE A 33 -4.07 10.81 -1.12
CA ILE A 33 -2.96 10.59 -2.05
C ILE A 33 -3.21 9.37 -2.93
N GLY A 34 -3.86 8.32 -2.39
CA GLY A 34 -4.25 7.14 -3.16
C GLY A 34 -5.23 7.50 -4.28
N ALA A 35 -6.27 8.28 -3.96
CA ALA A 35 -7.25 8.73 -4.95
C ALA A 35 -6.62 9.64 -6.02
N LYS A 36 -5.77 10.59 -5.62
CA LYS A 36 -5.04 11.47 -6.55
C LYS A 36 -4.14 10.65 -7.48
N GLY A 37 -3.38 9.70 -6.94
CA GLY A 37 -2.52 8.81 -7.72
C GLY A 37 -3.32 7.94 -8.70
N GLY A 38 -4.48 7.43 -8.27
CA GLY A 38 -5.39 6.68 -9.13
C GLY A 38 -5.91 7.51 -10.31
N LYS A 39 -6.32 8.77 -10.06
CA LYS A 39 -6.79 9.68 -11.11
C LYS A 39 -5.70 10.07 -12.12
N ILE A 40 -4.45 10.21 -11.67
CA ILE A 40 -3.31 10.58 -12.54
C ILE A 40 -2.80 9.37 -13.35
N SER A 41 -3.01 8.15 -12.86
CA SER A 41 -2.57 6.94 -13.53
C SER A 41 -3.16 6.85 -14.95
N ARG A 42 -2.30 6.73 -15.96
CA ARG A 42 -2.68 6.67 -17.39
C ARG A 42 -2.89 5.25 -17.92
N GLY A 43 -3.14 4.28 -17.04
CA GLY A 43 -3.30 2.86 -17.39
C GLY A 43 -2.03 2.02 -17.17
N GLY A 44 -2.11 0.72 -17.49
CA GLY A 44 -1.01 -0.25 -17.30
C GLY A 44 -0.88 -0.85 -15.90
N GLY A 45 -1.68 -0.40 -14.93
CA GLY A 45 -1.73 -0.98 -13.59
C GLY A 45 -2.59 -2.25 -13.48
N PHE A 46 -2.60 -2.85 -12.29
CA PHE A 46 -3.35 -4.07 -11.99
C PHE A 46 -4.87 -3.98 -12.20
N ALA A 47 -5.45 -2.79 -12.14
CA ALA A 47 -6.87 -2.58 -12.39
C ALA A 47 -7.25 -2.72 -13.88
N MET A 48 -6.32 -2.40 -14.78
CA MET A 48 -6.55 -2.42 -16.23
C MET A 48 -6.03 -3.71 -16.89
N ASN A 49 -5.06 -4.38 -16.26
CA ASN A 49 -4.51 -5.63 -16.76
C ASN A 49 -4.59 -6.72 -15.67
N ARG A 50 -5.60 -7.59 -15.80
CA ARG A 50 -5.84 -8.71 -14.87
C ARG A 50 -4.71 -9.74 -14.89
N GLU A 51 -4.13 -10.01 -16.07
CA GLU A 51 -3.04 -10.98 -16.21
C GLU A 51 -1.78 -10.50 -15.47
N LEU A 52 -1.46 -9.21 -15.59
CA LEU A 52 -0.38 -8.58 -14.84
C LEU A 52 -0.60 -8.70 -13.33
N ALA A 53 -1.85 -8.51 -12.87
CA ALA A 53 -2.21 -8.66 -11.46
C ALA A 53 -1.99 -10.09 -10.96
N VAL A 54 -2.41 -11.09 -11.75
CA VAL A 54 -2.22 -12.50 -11.45
C VAL A 54 -0.73 -12.86 -11.40
N GLU A 55 0.06 -12.42 -12.40
CA GLU A 55 1.48 -12.74 -12.47
C GLU A 55 2.25 -12.10 -11.29
N ALA A 56 1.98 -10.84 -10.98
CA ALA A 56 2.59 -10.16 -9.84
C ALA A 56 2.22 -10.83 -8.51
N GLY A 57 0.95 -11.20 -8.33
CA GLY A 57 0.48 -11.95 -7.17
C GLY A 57 1.20 -13.29 -7.00
N ARG A 58 1.33 -14.05 -8.09
CA ARG A 58 2.06 -15.34 -8.11
C ARG A 58 3.54 -15.15 -7.74
N LYS A 59 4.21 -14.17 -8.34
CA LYS A 59 5.63 -13.86 -8.04
C LYS A 59 5.81 -13.47 -6.57
N GLY A 60 4.97 -12.56 -6.07
CA GLY A 60 5.01 -12.10 -4.68
C GLY A 60 4.72 -13.23 -3.67
N GLY A 61 3.76 -14.10 -3.98
CA GLY A 61 3.46 -15.27 -3.16
C GLY A 61 4.64 -16.25 -3.07
N ARG A 62 5.28 -16.55 -4.22
CA ARG A 62 6.48 -17.42 -4.26
C ARG A 62 7.67 -16.83 -3.51
N ALA A 63 7.87 -15.51 -3.57
CA ALA A 63 8.96 -14.82 -2.88
C ALA A 63 8.70 -14.63 -1.37
N SER A 64 7.46 -14.78 -0.92
CA SER A 64 7.09 -14.58 0.47
C SER A 64 7.71 -15.66 1.37
N ARG A 65 8.45 -15.22 2.40
CA ARG A 65 8.95 -16.09 3.49
C ARG A 65 7.96 -16.22 4.65
N ARG A 66 6.79 -15.59 4.57
CA ARG A 66 5.70 -15.85 5.52
C ARG A 66 5.24 -17.28 5.28
N ARG A 67 5.63 -18.20 6.16
CA ARG A 67 5.18 -19.59 6.14
C ARG A 67 3.66 -19.58 6.00
N LYS A 68 3.14 -20.32 5.01
CA LYS A 68 1.73 -20.70 5.01
C LYS A 68 1.55 -21.46 6.32
N LEU A 69 0.82 -20.91 7.29
CA LEU A 69 0.30 -21.69 8.40
C LEU A 69 -0.58 -22.74 7.70
N ALA A 70 -0.03 -23.92 7.49
CA ALA A 70 -0.80 -25.06 7.04
C ALA A 70 -1.73 -25.34 8.21
N GLY A 71 -2.99 -24.93 8.07
CA GLY A 71 -4.04 -25.39 8.96
C GLY A 71 -4.16 -26.89 8.77
N GLU A 72 -4.19 -27.61 9.90
CA GLU A 72 -4.70 -28.96 10.04
C GLU A 72 -6.18 -29.03 9.61
#